data_AF-A0A960V3D1-F1
#
_entry.id   AF-A0A960V3D1-F1
#
_cell.length_a   1.000
_cell.length_b   1.000
_cell.length_c   1.000
_cell.angle_alpha   90.00
_cell.angle_beta   90.00
_cell.angle_gamma   90.00
#
_symmetry.space_group_name_H-M   'P 1'
#
loop_
_entity.id
_entity.type
_entity.pdbx_description
1 polymer ?
#
loop_
_entity_poly.entity_id
_entity_poly.type
_entity_poly.pdbx_seq_one_letter_code
_entity_poly.pdbx_strand_id
1 'polypeptide(L)' 'MSKYAIEIFYSAEDEGYIAIVPELPGCSAFGESEEEALKEIKIASELWLEVANQENREIPVPKGKELLTQVLESYAV' A
#
# COMPACT_ATOMS: atom_id res chain seq x y z
N MET A 1 -10.08 3.53 -9.43
CA MET A 1 -9.97 2.37 -8.51
C MET A 1 -8.55 1.86 -8.58
N SER A 2 -7.83 1.97 -7.47
CA SER A 2 -6.40 1.71 -7.35
C SER A 2 -6.10 0.25 -7.67
N LYS A 3 -5.19 0.02 -8.62
CA LYS A 3 -4.76 -1.31 -9.07
C LYS A 3 -3.71 -1.94 -8.14
N TYR A 4 -3.17 -1.17 -7.21
CA TYR A 4 -2.10 -1.59 -6.30
C TYR A 4 -2.65 -2.37 -5.10
N ALA A 5 -1.87 -3.33 -4.62
CA ALA A 5 -2.17 -4.04 -3.39
C ALA A 5 -1.99 -3.12 -2.16
N ILE A 6 -2.92 -3.21 -1.21
CA ILE A 6 -2.83 -2.52 0.08
C ILE A 6 -2.75 -3.59 1.15
N GLU A 7 -1.72 -3.50 1.99
CA GLU A 7 -1.58 -4.31 3.19
C GLU A 7 -1.95 -3.45 4.41
N ILE A 8 -2.79 -3.98 5.29
CA ILE A 8 -3.22 -3.31 6.52
C ILE A 8 -2.92 -4.23 7.70
N PHE A 9 -2.27 -3.69 8.72
CA PHE A 9 -1.93 -4.43 9.93
C PHE A 9 -1.96 -3.50 11.16
N TYR A 10 -2.16 -4.06 12.34
CA TYR A 10 -2.09 -3.31 13.59
C TYR A 10 -0.63 -3.11 14.01
N SER A 11 -0.25 -1.89 14.36
CA SER A 11 1.04 -1.52 14.93
C SER A 11 0.85 -1.23 16.42
N ALA A 12 1.51 -2.01 17.27
CA ALA A 12 1.54 -1.74 18.70
C ALA A 12 2.39 -0.51 19.07
N GLU A 13 3.31 -0.09 18.20
CA GLU A 13 4.13 1.11 18.41
C GLU A 13 3.33 2.39 18.15
N ASP A 14 2.48 2.37 17.11
CA ASP A 14 1.60 3.51 16.75
C ASP A 14 0.22 3.43 17.43
N GLU A 15 -0.04 2.37 18.19
CA GLU A 15 -1.33 2.08 18.84
C GLU A 15 -2.53 2.14 17.88
N GLY A 16 -2.34 1.75 16.62
CA GLY A 16 -3.37 1.82 15.59
C GLY A 16 -3.04 0.99 14.35
N TYR A 17 -3.78 1.19 13.27
CA TYR A 17 -3.61 0.46 12.02
C TYR A 17 -2.70 1.21 11.06
N ILE A 18 -1.74 0.49 10.49
CA ILE A 18 -0.87 0.97 9.44
C ILE A 18 -1.31 0.30 8.13
N ALA A 19 -1.51 1.13 7.11
CA ALA A 19 -1.75 0.69 5.75
C ALA A 19 -0.55 1.06 4.87
N ILE A 20 -0.08 0.12 4.07
CA ILE A 20 1.03 0.33 3.14
C ILE A 20 0.68 -0.15 1.74
N VAL A 21 1.33 0.45 0.74
CA VAL A 21 1.32 -0.05 -0.64
C VAL A 21 2.72 -0.56 -0.96
N PRO A 22 2.98 -1.88 -0.88
CA PRO A 22 4.34 -2.44 -1.04
C PRO A 22 5.03 -2.05 -2.35
N GLU A 23 4.22 -1.75 -3.36
CA GLU A 23 4.65 -1.39 -4.71
C GLU A 23 5.07 0.08 -4.82
N LEU A 24 4.58 0.94 -3.93
CA LEU A 24 4.86 2.38 -3.92
C LEU A 24 5.79 2.68 -2.74
N PRO A 25 7.11 2.77 -2.96
CA PRO A 25 8.07 2.92 -1.88
C PRO A 25 7.80 4.18 -1.05
N GLY A 26 7.73 4.00 0.26
CA GLY A 26 7.44 5.06 1.23
C GLY A 26 5.96 5.48 1.30
N CYS A 27 5.05 4.81 0.58
CA CYS A 27 3.62 5.09 0.69
C CYS A 27 3.01 4.28 1.85
N SER A 28 2.77 4.98 2.95
CA SER A 28 2.12 4.45 4.15
C SER A 28 1.11 5.45 4.71
N ALA A 29 0.13 4.95 5.44
CA ALA A 29 -0.84 5.76 6.17
C ALA A 29 -1.22 5.09 7.49
N PHE A 30 -1.65 5.90 8.44
CA PHE A 30 -2.12 5.48 9.75
C PHE A 30 -3.63 5.70 9.86
N GLY A 31 -4.30 4.91 10.69
CA GLY A 31 -5.63 5.21 11.18
C GLY A 31 -5.96 4.45 12.47
N GLU A 32 -6.86 5.01 13.28
CA GLU A 32 -7.34 4.36 14.52
C GLU A 32 -8.15 3.08 14.23
N SER A 33 -8.61 2.90 12.99
CA SER A 33 -9.30 1.73 12.49
C SER A 33 -8.77 1.30 11.12
N GLU A 34 -9.02 0.04 10.73
CA GLU A 34 -8.71 -0.47 9.40
C GLU A 34 -9.34 0.38 8.28
N GLU A 35 -10.57 0.85 8.49
CA GLU A 35 -11.30 1.69 7.54
C GLU A 35 -10.66 3.07 7.38
N GLU A 36 -10.18 3.65 8.49
CA GLU A 36 -9.48 4.93 8.47
C GLU A 36 -8.13 4.80 7.78
N ALA A 37 -7.32 3.81 8.14
CA ALA A 37 -6.04 3.55 7.49
C ALA A 37 -6.23 3.30 5.98
N LEU A 38 -7.27 2.56 5.59
CA LEU A 38 -7.63 2.32 4.20
C LEU A 38 -8.05 3.59 3.45
N LYS A 39 -8.73 4.52 4.12
CA LYS A 39 -9.11 5.81 3.53
C LYS A 39 -7.87 6.66 3.29
N GLU A 40 -7.02 6.77 4.30
CA GLU A 40 -5.82 7.62 4.24
C GLU A 40 -4.79 7.09 3.23
N ILE A 41 -4.59 5.76 3.15
CA ILE A 41 -3.64 5.19 2.17
C ILE A 41 -4.10 5.40 0.72
N LYS A 42 -5.41 5.47 0.45
CA LYS A 42 -5.92 5.77 -0.89
C LYS A 42 -5.53 7.18 -1.30
N ILE A 43 -5.70 8.15 -0.41
CA ILE A 43 -5.29 9.55 -0.62
C ILE A 43 -3.78 9.62 -0.82
N ALA A 44 -3.00 8.98 0.07
CA ALA A 44 -1.55 8.95 -0.02
C ALA A 44 -1.06 8.32 -1.33
N SER A 45 -1.72 7.26 -1.81
CA SER A 45 -1.39 6.60 -3.08
C SER A 45 -1.66 7.49 -4.27
N GLU A 46 -2.80 8.21 -4.28
CA GLU A 46 -3.13 9.16 -5.34
C GLU A 46 -2.10 10.30 -5.41
N LEU A 47 -1.73 10.87 -4.25
CA LEU A 47 -0.69 11.90 -4.16
C LEU A 47 0.68 11.38 -4.60
N TRP A 48 1.06 10.16 -4.22
CA TRP A 48 2.32 9.55 -4.64
C TRP A 48 2.40 9.46 -6.17
N LEU A 49 1.32 9.02 -6.82
CA LEU A 49 1.25 8.89 -8.29
C LEU A 49 1.26 10.25 -8.98
N GLU A 50 0.57 11.25 -8.43
CA GLU A 50 0.59 12.63 -8.94
C GLU A 50 2.01 13.20 -8.93
N VAL A 51 2.70 13.11 -7.78
CA VAL A 51 4.08 13.59 -7.64
C VAL A 51 5.02 12.82 -8.56
N ALA A 52 4.90 11.49 -8.64
CA ALA A 52 5.71 10.67 -9.54
C ALA A 52 5.55 11.12 -11.00
N ASN A 53 4.32 11.41 -11.43
CA ASN A 53 4.04 11.90 -12.77
C ASN A 53 4.60 13.31 -13.02
N GLN A 54 4.47 14.23 -12.06
CA GLN A 54 5.03 15.59 -12.16
C GLN A 54 6.56 15.58 -12.26
N GLU A 55 7.19 14.71 -11.48
CA GLU A 55 8.65 14.56 -11.40
C GLU A 55 9.23 13.66 -12.50
N ASN A 56 8.40 13.15 -13.43
CA ASN A 56 8.78 12.17 -14.46
C ASN A 56 9.51 10.94 -13.87
N ARG A 57 9.09 10.51 -12.68
CA ARG A 57 9.57 9.28 -12.04
C ARG A 57 8.89 8.07 -12.69
N GLU A 58 9.60 6.95 -12.67
CA GLU A 58 9.01 5.68 -13.11
C GLU A 58 7.89 5.27 -12.15
N ILE A 59 6.69 5.03 -12.70
CA ILE A 59 5.53 4.57 -11.95
C ILE A 59 5.53 3.04 -11.95
N PRO A 60 5.62 2.38 -10.77
CA PRO A 60 5.61 0.93 -10.65
C PRO A 60 4.34 0.33 -11.28
N VAL A 61 4.46 -0.83 -11.93
CA VAL A 61 3.28 -1.52 -12.46
C VAL A 61 2.54 -2.22 -11.31
N PRO A 62 1.22 -2.01 -11.16
CA PRO A 62 0.42 -2.69 -10.15
C PRO A 62 0.34 -4.21 -10.41
N LYS A 63 0.79 -5.00 -9.44
CA LYS A 63 0.82 -6.46 -9.42
C LYS A 63 -0.40 -7.07 -8.73
N GLY A 64 -1.04 -6.33 -7.81
CA GLY A 64 -2.28 -6.75 -7.17
C GLY A 64 -2.23 -8.18 -6.62
N LYS A 65 -3.02 -9.09 -7.21
CA LYS A 65 -3.12 -10.51 -6.81
C LYS A 65 -1.81 -11.29 -6.98
N GLU A 66 -0.96 -10.90 -7.92
CA GLU A 66 0.30 -11.63 -8.18
C GLU A 66 1.26 -11.59 -6.99
N LEU A 67 1.26 -10.50 -6.21
CA LEU A 67 2.02 -10.42 -4.96
C LEU A 67 1.55 -11.46 -3.94
N LEU A 68 0.23 -11.62 -3.79
CA LEU A 68 -0.35 -12.62 -2.90
C LEU A 68 0.03 -14.03 -3.36
N THR A 69 -0.01 -14.31 -4.67
CA THR A 69 0.40 -15.60 -5.22
C THR A 69 1.85 -15.92 -4.88
N GLN A 70 2.78 -14.98 -5.09
CA GLN A 70 4.20 -15.18 -4.79
C GLN A 70 4.46 -15.45 -3.29
N VAL A 71 3.75 -14.73 -2.42
CA VAL A 71 3.81 -14.96 -0.98
C VAL A 71 3.30 -16.37 -0.65
N LEU A 72 2.13 -16.76 -1.14
CA LEU A 72 1.54 -18.08 -0.87
C LEU A 72 2.39 -19.23 -1.42
N GLU A 73 2.96 -19.08 -2.62
CA GLU A 73 3.86 -20.07 -3.22
C GLU A 73 5.14 -20.26 -2.39
N SER A 74 5.63 -19.22 -1.71
CA SER A 74 6.80 -19.34 -0.82
C SER A 74 6.52 -20.18 0.44
N TYR A 75 5.26 -20.37 0.81
CA TYR A 75 4.82 -21.23 1.92
C TYR A 75 4.40 -22.64 1.49
N ALA A 76 4.25 -22.88 0.18
CA ALA A 76 3.94 -24.20 -0.35
C ALA A 76 5.23 -25.04 -0.40
N VAL A 77 5.47 -25.80 0.67
CA VAL A 77 6.53 -26.83 0.75
C VAL A 77 6.20 -28.02 -0.15
#